data_AF-A0A9D7YDU5-F1
#
_entry.id   AF-A0A9D7YDU5-F1
#
_cell.length_a   1.000
_cell.length_b   1.000
_cell.length_c   1.000
_cell.angle_alpha   90.00
_cell.angle_beta   90.00
_cell.angle_gamma   90.00
#
_symmetry.space_group_name_H-M   'P 1'
#
loop_
_entity.id
_entity.type
_entity.pdbx_description
1 polymer ?
#
loop_
_entity_poly.entity_id
_entity_poly.type
_entity_poly.pdbx_seq_one_letter_code
_entity_poly.pdbx_strand_id
1 'polypeptide(L)' 'KVAVVGKGTEDLRQRSTKVTLKLAGGKLPLTKGTGQGNVQLSISATARSRGATSKPRVKTQPIQVAN' A
#
# COMPACT_ATOMS: atom_id res chain seq x y z
N LYS A 1 5.53 -16.42 -1.67
CA LYS A 1 5.24 -15.30 -2.60
C LYS A 1 4.28 -14.36 -1.90
N VAL A 2 4.61 -13.08 -1.76
CA VAL A 2 3.71 -12.04 -1.25
C VAL A 2 3.09 -11.33 -2.45
N ALA A 3 1.78 -11.15 -2.47
CA ALA A 3 1.09 -10.37 -3.50
C ALA A 3 0.35 -9.19 -2.85
N VAL A 4 0.42 -8.02 -3.50
CA VAL A 4 -0.38 -6.85 -3.11
C VAL A 4 -1.52 -6.75 -4.11
N VAL A 5 -2.77 -6.83 -3.63
CA VAL A 5 -3.96 -6.65 -4.46
C VAL A 5 -4.60 -5.32 -4.09
N GLY A 6 -4.73 -4.43 -5.07
CA GLY A 6 -5.39 -3.14 -4.91
C GLY A 6 -6.78 -3.13 -5.54
N LYS A 7 -7.78 -2.60 -4.85
CA LYS A 7 -9.07 -2.21 -5.44
C LYS A 7 -9.22 -0.70 -5.35
N GLY A 8 -9.30 -0.04 -6.50
CA GLY A 8 -9.54 1.40 -6.60
C GLY A 8 -11.03 1.73 -6.61
N THR A 9 -11.40 2.81 -5.94
CA THR A 9 -12.72 3.45 -6.03
C THR A 9 -12.50 4.95 -6.22
N GLU A 10 -13.26 5.54 -7.13
CA GLU A 10 -13.19 6.98 -7.38
C GLU A 10 -14.25 7.69 -6.53
N ASP A 11 -13.81 8.69 -5.76
CA ASP A 11 -14.69 9.63 -5.08
C ASP A 11 -14.86 10.87 -5.98
N LEU A 12 -15.92 10.84 -6.79
CA LEU A 12 -16.22 11.87 -7.78
C LEU A 12 -16.53 13.25 -7.16
N ARG A 13 -16.91 13.30 -5.86
CA ARG A 13 -17.22 14.56 -5.16
C ARG A 13 -15.95 15.26 -4.69
N GLN A 14 -14.94 14.50 -4.27
CA GLN A 14 -13.66 15.03 -3.80
C GLN A 14 -12.55 15.01 -4.86
N ARG A 15 -12.86 14.56 -6.09
CA ARG A 15 -11.88 14.25 -7.15
C ARG A 15 -10.69 13.46 -6.60
N SER A 16 -10.96 12.51 -5.70
CA SER A 16 -9.94 11.72 -5.02
C SER A 16 -10.10 10.23 -5.37
N THR A 17 -8.99 9.51 -5.47
CA THR A 17 -9.00 8.07 -5.70
C THR A 17 -8.68 7.38 -4.37
N LYS A 18 -9.58 6.52 -3.91
CA LYS A 18 -9.38 5.67 -2.73
C LYS A 18 -8.95 4.29 -3.20
N VAL A 19 -7.77 3.84 -2.78
CA VAL A 19 -7.27 2.50 -3.10
C VAL A 19 -7.14 1.70 -1.82
N THR A 20 -7.83 0.57 -1.73
CA THR A 20 -7.64 -0.40 -0.65
C THR A 20 -6.61 -1.43 -1.07
N LEU A 21 -5.47 -1.47 -0.38
CA LEU A 21 -4.39 -2.43 -0.61
C LEU A 21 -4.49 -3.57 0.41
N LYS A 22 -4.61 -4.80 -0.07
CA LYS A 22 -4.55 -6.01 0.76
C LYS A 22 -3.26 -6.77 0.47
N LEU A 23 -2.45 -6.98 1.52
CA LEU A 23 -1.35 -7.94 1.50
C LEU A 23 -1.96 -9.34 1.59
N ALA A 24 -1.86 -10.10 0.51
CA ALA A 24 -2.40 -11.46 0.42
C ALA A 24 -1.25 -12.45 0.20
N GLY A 25 -1.12 -13.40 1.13
CA GLY A 25 -0.08 -14.43 1.09
C GLY A 25 1.27 -13.98 1.69
N GLY A 26 1.98 -14.94 2.27
CA GLY A 26 3.19 -14.72 3.06
C GLY A 26 2.89 -14.70 4.55
N LYS A 27 3.68 -15.44 5.34
CA LYS A 27 3.70 -15.34 6.80
C LYS A 27 4.77 -14.32 7.15
N LEU A 28 4.45 -13.34 7.99
CA LEU A 28 5.50 -12.54 8.63
C LEU A 28 6.18 -13.44 9.67
N PRO A 29 7.50 -13.69 9.57
CA PRO A 29 8.21 -14.41 10.61
C PRO A 29 8.26 -13.52 11.85
N LEU A 30 7.30 -13.70 12.75
CA LEU A 30 7.36 -13.12 14.09
C LEU A 30 8.19 -14.08 14.95
N THR A 31 9.26 -13.59 15.56
CA THR A 31 10.07 -14.40 16.48
C THR A 31 9.21 -14.73 17.71
N LYS A 32 9.22 -16.00 18.14
CA LYS A 32 8.50 -16.43 19.35
C LYS A 32 9.03 -15.63 20.54
N GLY A 33 8.16 -14.86 21.21
CA GLY A 33 8.52 -13.98 22.33
C GLY A 33 8.65 -12.50 21.97
N THR A 34 8.87 -12.14 20.70
CA THR A 34 8.70 -10.78 20.20
C THR A 34 7.34 -10.71 19.51
N GLY A 35 6.28 -10.39 20.26
CA GLY A 35 4.92 -10.27 19.73
C GLY A 35 4.72 -9.08 18.78
N GLN A 36 5.78 -8.51 18.20
CA GLN A 36 5.77 -7.31 17.38
C GLN A 36 6.72 -7.47 16.19
N GLY A 37 6.24 -7.13 15.01
CA GLY A 37 7.00 -7.01 13.77
C GLY A 37 6.69 -5.69 13.08
N ASN A 38 7.67 -5.15 12.35
CA ASN A 38 7.53 -3.90 11.61
C ASN A 38 7.51 -4.18 10.11
N VAL A 39 6.48 -3.69 9.43
CA VAL A 39 6.35 -3.71 7.97
C VAL A 39 6.44 -2.28 7.45
N GLN A 40 7.20 -2.04 6.40
CA GLN A 40 7.17 -0.75 5.69
C GLN A 40 6.36 -0.89 4.41
N LEU A 41 5.26 -0.13 4.32
CA LEU A 41 4.46 -0.02 3.11
C LEU A 41 4.93 1.19 2.31
N SER A 42 5.51 0.96 1.13
CA SER A 42 5.83 2.02 0.17
C SER A 42 4.77 2.05 -0.93
N ILE A 43 4.15 3.21 -1.12
CA ILE A 43 3.11 3.45 -2.14
C ILE A 43 3.67 4.45 -3.14
N SER A 44 3.62 4.10 -4.43
CA SER A 44 3.99 4.99 -5.54
C SER A 44 2.78 5.25 -6.42
N ALA A 45 2.46 6.52 -6.65
CA ALA A 45 1.33 6.95 -7.47
C ALA A 45 1.78 7.86 -8.62
N THR A 46 1.25 7.63 -9.81
CA THR A 46 1.42 8.49 -10.98
C THR A 46 0.06 8.91 -11.52
N ALA A 47 -0.03 10.13 -12.04
CA ALA A 47 -1.23 10.62 -12.74
C ALA A 47 -0.96 10.64 -14.24
N ARG A 48 -1.95 10.29 -15.06
CA ARG A 48 -1.85 10.32 -16.52
C ARG A 48 -2.89 11.29 -17.09
N SER A 49 -2.48 12.18 -17.98
CA SER A 49 -3.38 13.09 -18.69
C SER A 49 -2.83 13.41 -20.08
N ARG A 50 -3.67 13.27 -21.12
CA ARG A 50 -3.37 13.60 -22.53
C ARG A 50 -1.95 13.19 -22.98
N GLY A 51 -1.61 11.92 -22.83
CA GLY A 51 -0.32 11.37 -23.28
C GLY A 51 0.87 11.60 -22.33
N ALA A 52 0.75 12.50 -21.36
CA ALA A 52 1.78 12.73 -20.34
C ALA A 52 1.53 11.93 -19.06
N THR A 53 2.60 11.45 -18.44
CA THR A 53 2.58 10.80 -17.11
C THR A 53 3.34 11.68 -16.12
N SER A 54 2.76 11.92 -14.95
CA SER A 54 3.41 12.71 -13.91
C SER A 54 4.64 11.99 -13.35
N LYS A 55 5.55 12.74 -12.74
CA LYS A 55 6.56 12.14 -11.85
C LYS A 55 5.85 11.35 -10.73
N PRO A 56 6.37 10.18 -10.32
CA PRO A 56 5.80 9.42 -9.23
C PRO A 56 5.83 10.20 -7.92
N ARG A 57 4.73 10.14 -7.18
CA ARG A 57 4.68 10.55 -5.77
C ARG A 57 4.79 9.31 -4.91
N VAL A 58 5.76 9.28 -4.02
CA VAL A 58 6.02 8.14 -3.15
C VAL A 58 5.69 8.50 -1.71
N LYS A 59 5.01 7.60 -0.99
CA LYS A 59 4.78 7.70 0.45
C LYS A 59 5.13 6.37 1.10
N THR A 60 5.98 6.42 2.12
CA THR A 60 6.29 5.27 2.97
C THR A 60 5.53 5.38 4.28
N GLN A 61 4.89 4.30 4.69
CA GLN A 61 4.12 4.20 5.93
C GLN A 61 4.60 2.98 6.72
N PRO A 62 5.15 3.16 7.93
CA PRO A 62 5.40 2.03 8.82
C PRO A 62 4.06 1.46 9.33
N ILE A 63 3.98 0.14 9.36
CA ILE A 63 2.86 -0.63 9.89
C ILE A 63 3.44 -1.56 10.96
N GLN A 64 2.97 -1.39 12.19
CA GLN A 64 3.27 -2.31 13.28
C GLN A 64 2.27 -3.46 13.22
N VAL A 65 2.80 -4.69 13.24
CA VAL A 65 2.02 -5.93 13.25
C VAL A 65 2.35 -6.67 14.53
N ALA A 66 1.36 -6.88 15.38
CA ALA A 66 1.50 -7.68 16.58
C ALA A 66 0.71 -9.00 16.46
N ASN A 67 1.10 -10.01 17.23
CA ASN A 67 0.33 -11.26 17.37
C ASN A 67 -0.75 -11.12 18.43
#